data_AF-A0A2U3ERR1-F1
#
_entry.id   AF-A0A2U3ERR1-F1
#
_cell.length_a   1.000
_cell.length_b   1.000
_cell.length_c   1.000
_cell.angle_alpha   90.00
_cell.angle_beta   90.00
_cell.angle_gamma   90.00
#
_symmetry.space_group_name_H-M   'P 1'
#
loop_
_entity.id
_entity.type
_entity.pdbx_description
1 polymer ?
#
loop_
_entity_poly.entity_id
_entity_poly.type
_entity_poly.pdbx_seq_one_letter_code
_entity_poly.pdbx_strand_id
1 'polypeptide(L)'
;MDRKFQWDPASDQTYQARFGDSRLKADTFNKVCGRHFMMDAPGCTLTLDASSNVQSSPVFDWTDDPVSKEMTRIQVQSGTLIVEYDSQTDEFAIGNLTDDPLERIELSVSANATLNFRGIYLQAIDPMAEGLEPGCNIDVDGHFQMSNGCSLIANVTVNNNGIMSILGQSFDFGDRSSLVVSSEPVGSKFSFAAIVDEDAKIASNSYMQFMGSSNSVLECRDLVLSGNAVIEVCDNARLEVVAHKSLKAENSYFNIRGKSAELKITYAMNFNENDGYNGIFNFIRDENHPKDNKSKIVLNSVSDMEYALLMKGNYVTVDGDVAVYGTDFTLKRNKSQAIITLVV
;
A
#
# COMPACT_ATOMS: atom_id res chain seq x y z
N MET A 1 18.51 19.89 -35.74
CA MET A 1 17.14 19.97 -35.18
C MET A 1 17.09 18.99 -34.04
N ASP A 2 16.98 19.49 -32.81
CA ASP A 2 16.79 18.61 -31.65
C ASP A 2 15.40 18.00 -31.76
N ARG A 3 15.36 16.68 -31.94
CA ARG A 3 14.09 15.93 -31.96
C ARG A 3 13.55 15.92 -30.54
N LYS A 4 12.42 16.59 -30.32
CA LYS A 4 11.64 16.46 -29.09
C LYS A 4 10.99 15.07 -29.05
N PHE A 5 10.88 14.50 -27.85
CA PHE A 5 10.09 13.30 -27.65
C PHE A 5 8.61 13.59 -27.94
N GLN A 6 7.92 12.63 -28.55
CA GLN A 6 6.48 12.69 -28.83
C GLN A 6 5.85 11.41 -28.32
N TRP A 7 4.77 11.52 -27.55
CA TRP A 7 4.00 10.35 -27.12
C TRP A 7 3.28 9.74 -28.32
N ASP A 8 3.41 8.44 -28.51
CA ASP A 8 2.73 7.67 -29.55
C ASP A 8 2.03 6.47 -28.89
N PRO A 9 0.69 6.45 -28.82
CA PRO A 9 -0.07 5.36 -28.22
C PRO A 9 0.18 3.99 -28.88
N ALA A 10 0.51 3.97 -30.18
CA ALA A 10 0.53 2.75 -30.98
C ALA A 10 1.88 2.02 -30.97
N SER A 11 2.93 2.61 -30.40
CA SER A 11 4.29 2.06 -30.40
C SER A 11 4.87 1.87 -29.01
N ASP A 12 5.78 0.90 -28.91
CA ASP A 12 6.69 0.80 -27.77
C ASP A 12 7.67 1.97 -27.82
N GLN A 13 7.77 2.71 -26.72
CA GLN A 13 8.57 3.92 -26.68
C GLN A 13 9.52 3.95 -25.48
N THR A 14 10.73 4.41 -25.74
CA THR A 14 11.72 4.71 -24.69
C THR A 14 12.02 6.20 -24.66
N TYR A 15 11.79 6.82 -23.52
CA TYR A 15 12.29 8.16 -23.23
C TYR A 15 13.76 8.08 -22.80
N GLN A 16 14.64 8.77 -23.50
CA GLN A 16 16.10 8.74 -23.29
C GLN A 16 16.63 10.12 -22.89
N ALA A 17 17.77 10.15 -22.17
CA ALA A 17 18.39 11.39 -21.68
C ALA A 17 18.68 12.45 -22.76
N ARG A 18 18.84 12.05 -24.03
CA ARG A 18 19.00 12.99 -25.16
C ARG A 18 17.82 13.95 -25.35
N PHE A 19 16.65 13.62 -24.80
CA PHE A 19 15.47 14.49 -24.82
C PHE A 19 15.47 15.54 -23.70
N GLY A 20 16.42 15.45 -22.75
CA GLY A 20 16.55 16.36 -21.62
C GLY A 20 15.38 16.29 -20.65
N ASP A 21 15.14 17.36 -19.91
CA ASP A 21 13.89 17.53 -19.16
C ASP A 21 12.79 17.96 -20.12
N SER A 22 11.64 17.30 -20.06
CA SER A 22 10.50 17.59 -20.93
C SER A 22 9.19 17.58 -20.17
N ARG A 23 8.25 18.39 -20.65
CA ARG A 23 6.85 18.35 -20.28
C ARG A 23 6.01 18.12 -21.53
N LEU A 24 5.20 17.08 -21.51
CA LEU A 24 4.18 16.81 -22.52
C LEU A 24 2.83 17.20 -21.96
N LYS A 25 2.00 17.85 -22.78
CA LYS A 25 0.61 18.15 -22.46
C LYS A 25 -0.30 17.40 -23.42
N ALA A 26 -1.27 16.67 -22.89
CA ALA A 26 -2.28 15.95 -23.65
C ALA A 26 -3.54 15.79 -22.77
N ASP A 27 -4.65 15.37 -23.37
CA ASP A 27 -5.84 14.98 -22.58
C ASP A 27 -5.59 13.63 -21.88
N THR A 28 -4.98 12.68 -22.58
CA THR A 28 -4.58 11.37 -22.04
C THR A 28 -3.19 10.95 -22.56
N PHE A 29 -2.58 10.00 -21.87
CA PHE A 29 -1.31 9.36 -22.24
C PHE A 29 -1.50 7.86 -22.44
N ASN A 30 -2.63 7.46 -23.01
CA ASN A 30 -2.97 6.05 -23.22
C ASN A 30 -1.95 5.36 -24.13
N LYS A 31 -1.76 4.06 -23.89
CA LYS A 31 -1.07 3.14 -24.79
C LYS A 31 -2.10 2.15 -25.31
N VAL A 32 -1.97 1.76 -26.58
CA VAL A 32 -2.69 0.59 -27.09
C VAL A 32 -2.27 -0.64 -26.28
N CYS A 33 -3.20 -1.55 -25.97
CA CYS A 33 -2.91 -2.77 -25.22
C CYS A 33 -1.70 -3.53 -25.81
N GLY A 34 -0.85 -4.05 -24.92
CA GLY A 34 0.41 -4.70 -25.29
C GLY A 34 1.55 -3.74 -25.65
N ARG A 35 1.31 -2.42 -25.73
CA ARG A 35 2.38 -1.44 -25.96
C ARG A 35 2.99 -0.96 -24.66
N HIS A 36 4.27 -0.66 -24.70
CA HIS A 36 5.07 -0.34 -23.53
C HIS A 36 5.64 1.07 -23.56
N PHE A 37 5.82 1.65 -22.38
CA PHE A 37 6.63 2.85 -22.19
C PHE A 37 7.75 2.57 -21.20
N MET A 38 8.96 2.97 -21.56
CA MET A 38 10.13 2.90 -20.69
C MET A 38 10.77 4.28 -20.54
N MET A 39 10.93 4.75 -19.31
CA MET A 39 11.74 5.90 -18.96
C MET A 39 13.16 5.42 -18.62
N ASP A 40 14.11 5.70 -19.51
CA ASP A 40 15.54 5.41 -19.33
C ASP A 40 16.38 6.67 -19.61
N ALA A 41 16.21 7.67 -18.74
CA ALA A 41 16.84 8.96 -18.87
C ALA A 41 17.41 9.42 -17.52
N PRO A 42 18.61 8.91 -17.14
CA PRO A 42 19.18 9.18 -15.83
C PRO A 42 19.41 10.68 -15.64
N GLY A 43 18.97 11.20 -14.50
CA GLY A 43 19.06 12.62 -14.16
C GLY A 43 18.08 13.53 -14.89
N CYS A 44 17.22 13.00 -15.76
CA CYS A 44 16.19 13.77 -16.45
C CYS A 44 14.80 13.54 -15.84
N THR A 45 13.92 14.51 -16.06
CA THR A 45 12.50 14.46 -15.69
C THR A 45 11.62 14.53 -16.93
N LEU A 46 10.70 13.57 -17.06
CA LEU A 46 9.57 13.66 -17.97
C LEU A 46 8.31 13.94 -17.15
N THR A 47 7.63 15.03 -17.45
CA THR A 47 6.30 15.33 -16.90
C THR A 47 5.22 15.09 -17.95
N LEU A 48 4.29 14.18 -17.65
CA LEU A 48 3.05 13.97 -18.37
C LEU A 48 1.97 14.77 -17.65
N ASP A 49 1.65 15.92 -18.22
CA ASP A 49 0.67 16.88 -17.71
C ASP A 49 -0.63 16.66 -18.45
N ALA A 50 -1.53 15.91 -17.82
CA ALA A 50 -2.87 15.71 -18.33
C ALA A 50 -3.70 16.95 -17.93
N SER A 51 -4.12 17.74 -18.92
CA SER A 51 -4.82 19.01 -18.67
C SER A 51 -6.22 18.97 -19.28
N SER A 52 -7.21 18.97 -18.41
CA SER A 52 -8.65 18.81 -18.67
C SER A 52 -9.22 19.70 -19.79
N ASN A 53 -9.71 19.07 -20.87
CA ASN A 53 -10.97 19.48 -21.52
C ASN A 53 -12.00 18.34 -21.57
N VAL A 54 -11.65 17.13 -21.13
CA VAL A 54 -12.54 15.96 -21.16
C VAL A 54 -12.86 15.54 -19.73
N GLN A 55 -14.13 15.65 -19.35
CA GLN A 55 -14.60 15.64 -17.98
C GLN A 55 -14.64 14.24 -17.31
N SER A 56 -13.93 13.23 -17.83
CA SER A 56 -14.12 11.84 -17.37
C SER A 56 -13.13 10.79 -17.91
N SER A 57 -11.98 11.14 -18.48
CA SER A 57 -11.07 10.13 -19.06
C SER A 57 -9.82 9.96 -18.19
N PRO A 58 -9.47 8.72 -17.79
CA PRO A 58 -8.29 8.52 -16.97
C PRO A 58 -7.02 8.89 -17.75
N VAL A 59 -5.96 9.28 -17.03
CA VAL A 59 -4.68 9.68 -17.66
C VAL A 59 -4.08 8.51 -18.45
N PHE A 60 -4.23 7.30 -17.92
CA PHE A 60 -4.04 6.06 -18.61
C PHE A 60 -5.34 5.24 -18.61
N ASP A 61 -5.87 5.02 -19.82
CA ASP A 61 -6.98 4.14 -20.13
C ASP A 61 -6.52 3.07 -21.12
N TRP A 62 -6.89 1.82 -20.89
CA TRP A 62 -6.55 0.69 -21.76
C TRP A 62 -7.78 -0.02 -22.33
N THR A 63 -8.95 0.61 -22.29
CA THR A 63 -10.23 -0.07 -22.55
C THR A 63 -10.57 -0.43 -23.99
N ASP A 64 -9.75 -0.05 -24.97
CA ASP A 64 -10.18 -0.03 -26.38
C ASP A 64 -10.00 -1.35 -27.14
N ASP A 65 -9.40 -2.40 -26.56
CA ASP A 65 -9.26 -3.71 -27.25
C ASP A 65 -9.52 -4.94 -26.35
N PRO A 66 -10.80 -5.32 -26.15
CA PRO A 66 -11.23 -6.44 -25.30
C PRO A 66 -10.82 -7.84 -25.82
N VAL A 67 -9.95 -7.93 -26.83
CA VAL A 67 -9.43 -9.21 -27.37
C VAL A 67 -7.94 -9.39 -27.06
N SER A 68 -7.26 -8.31 -26.66
CA SER A 68 -5.83 -8.32 -26.40
C SER A 68 -5.51 -8.80 -24.97
N LYS A 69 -4.98 -10.01 -24.85
CA LYS A 69 -4.40 -10.54 -23.59
C LYS A 69 -2.99 -10.01 -23.32
N GLU A 70 -2.54 -9.01 -24.07
CA GLU A 70 -1.18 -8.51 -24.00
C GLU A 70 -1.04 -7.52 -22.84
N MET A 71 -0.05 -7.76 -21.99
CA MET A 71 0.26 -6.92 -20.84
C MET A 71 0.82 -5.57 -21.31
N THR A 72 0.32 -4.47 -20.76
CA THR A 72 0.91 -3.13 -20.97
C THR A 72 1.87 -2.81 -19.83
N ARG A 73 3.02 -2.22 -20.13
CA ARG A 73 4.06 -1.90 -19.13
C ARG A 73 4.42 -0.43 -19.15
N ILE A 74 4.44 0.18 -17.96
CA ILE A 74 5.03 1.49 -17.71
C ILE A 74 6.22 1.29 -16.77
N GLN A 75 7.43 1.40 -17.31
CA GLN A 75 8.66 1.09 -16.58
C GLN A 75 9.49 2.36 -16.41
N VAL A 76 9.85 2.69 -15.18
CA VAL A 76 10.78 3.77 -14.88
C VAL A 76 12.10 3.15 -14.45
N GLN A 77 12.98 2.93 -15.45
CA GLN A 77 14.28 2.31 -15.24
C GLN A 77 15.30 3.31 -14.68
N SER A 78 15.29 4.55 -15.18
CA SER A 78 16.18 5.60 -14.69
C SER A 78 15.59 6.99 -14.95
N GLY A 79 15.84 7.94 -14.04
CA GLY A 79 15.28 9.30 -14.09
C GLY A 79 13.99 9.44 -13.30
N THR A 80 13.22 10.49 -13.61
CA THR A 80 11.96 10.82 -12.92
C THR A 80 10.80 10.92 -13.91
N LEU A 81 9.78 10.09 -13.75
CA LEU A 81 8.49 10.24 -14.42
C LEU A 81 7.49 10.89 -13.45
N ILE A 82 6.94 12.04 -13.84
CA ILE A 82 5.86 12.71 -13.12
C ILE A 82 4.61 12.60 -13.99
N VAL A 83 3.54 12.07 -13.43
CA VAL A 83 2.20 12.08 -14.03
C VAL A 83 1.37 13.01 -13.17
N GLU A 84 0.87 14.09 -13.75
CA GLU A 84 0.12 15.09 -13.00
C GLU A 84 -1.17 15.48 -13.73
N TYR A 85 -2.18 15.80 -12.92
CA TYR A 85 -3.46 16.30 -13.39
C TYR A 85 -3.81 17.56 -12.60
N ASP A 86 -4.19 18.61 -13.33
CA ASP A 86 -4.41 19.96 -12.78
C ASP A 86 -5.87 20.22 -12.39
N SER A 87 -6.73 19.20 -12.38
CA SER A 87 -8.13 19.40 -11.97
C SER A 87 -8.29 19.29 -10.45
N GLN A 88 -9.24 20.05 -9.92
CA GLN A 88 -9.74 19.88 -8.55
C GLN A 88 -10.87 18.83 -8.47
N THR A 89 -11.02 17.99 -9.48
CA THR A 89 -12.02 16.92 -9.54
C THR A 89 -11.36 15.59 -9.22
N ASP A 90 -12.08 14.71 -8.51
CA ASP A 90 -11.63 13.36 -8.12
C ASP A 90 -11.46 12.47 -9.36
N GLU A 91 -10.41 12.69 -10.15
CA GLU A 91 -10.17 11.97 -11.41
C GLU A 91 -9.04 10.94 -11.29
N PHE A 92 -9.18 9.91 -12.13
CA PHE A 92 -8.48 8.64 -12.03
C PHE A 92 -7.19 8.61 -12.86
N ALA A 93 -6.06 8.14 -12.30
CA ALA A 93 -4.77 8.11 -13.00
C ALA A 93 -4.65 6.94 -13.97
N ILE A 94 -5.17 5.80 -13.54
CA ILE A 94 -5.12 4.52 -14.22
C ILE A 94 -6.54 4.05 -14.11
N GLY A 95 -7.25 3.93 -15.22
CA GLY A 95 -8.54 3.27 -15.30
C GLY A 95 -8.34 1.91 -15.93
N ASN A 96 -8.84 0.87 -15.28
CA ASN A 96 -9.10 -0.41 -15.92
C ASN A 96 -10.62 -0.58 -15.92
N LEU A 97 -11.29 -0.16 -16.99
CA LEU A 97 -12.76 -0.20 -17.09
C LEU A 97 -13.23 -1.33 -18.02
N THR A 98 -12.41 -2.35 -18.26
CA THR A 98 -12.84 -3.49 -19.08
C THR A 98 -13.40 -4.60 -18.22
N ASP A 99 -14.48 -5.21 -18.71
CA ASP A 99 -15.05 -6.45 -18.18
C ASP A 99 -14.12 -7.66 -18.43
N ASP A 100 -12.95 -7.47 -19.07
CA ASP A 100 -12.01 -8.55 -19.40
C ASP A 100 -10.87 -8.62 -18.37
N PRO A 101 -10.86 -9.65 -17.51
CA PRO A 101 -9.86 -9.84 -16.46
C PRO A 101 -8.45 -10.19 -16.96
N LEU A 102 -8.22 -10.19 -18.28
CA LEU A 102 -6.95 -10.53 -18.90
C LEU A 102 -6.09 -9.31 -19.25
N GLU A 103 -6.65 -8.10 -19.22
CA GLU A 103 -5.86 -6.87 -19.40
C GLU A 103 -5.05 -6.60 -18.13
N ARG A 104 -3.73 -6.81 -18.23
CA ARG A 104 -2.78 -6.65 -17.13
C ARG A 104 -1.92 -5.42 -17.34
N ILE A 105 -1.88 -4.55 -16.34
CA ILE A 105 -0.98 -3.40 -16.27
C ILE A 105 0.16 -3.73 -15.32
N GLU A 106 1.38 -3.47 -15.76
CA GLU A 106 2.58 -3.55 -14.93
C GLU A 106 3.22 -2.18 -14.81
N LEU A 107 3.31 -1.67 -13.58
CA LEU A 107 4.12 -0.52 -13.23
C LEU A 107 5.39 -1.01 -12.55
N SER A 108 6.55 -0.58 -13.02
CA SER A 108 7.81 -0.87 -12.32
C SER A 108 8.66 0.38 -12.17
N VAL A 109 9.28 0.52 -10.99
CA VAL A 109 10.21 1.61 -10.68
C VAL A 109 11.52 1.01 -10.21
N SER A 110 12.54 1.05 -11.06
CA SER A 110 13.86 0.51 -10.73
C SER A 110 14.60 1.35 -9.69
N ALA A 111 15.64 0.76 -9.10
CA ALA A 111 16.52 1.45 -8.16
C ALA A 111 17.04 2.77 -8.73
N ASN A 112 16.99 3.84 -7.92
CA ASN A 112 17.35 5.22 -8.27
C ASN A 112 16.41 5.93 -9.27
N ALA A 113 15.30 5.32 -9.66
CA ALA A 113 14.27 5.98 -10.44
C ALA A 113 13.16 6.55 -9.53
N THR A 114 12.34 7.44 -10.08
CA THR A 114 11.16 7.98 -9.39
C THR A 114 9.94 7.98 -10.30
N LEU A 115 8.82 7.45 -9.81
CA LEU A 115 7.49 7.60 -10.38
C LEU A 115 6.62 8.39 -9.41
N ASN A 116 6.06 9.51 -9.85
CA ASN A 116 5.29 10.40 -9.00
C ASN A 116 3.95 10.76 -9.65
N PHE A 117 2.85 10.36 -9.02
CA PHE A 117 1.49 10.76 -9.38
C PHE A 117 1.06 11.97 -8.52
N ARG A 118 0.74 13.09 -9.16
CA ARG A 118 0.40 14.35 -8.48
C ARG A 118 -0.97 14.86 -8.87
N GLY A 119 -1.82 15.13 -7.88
CA GLY A 119 -3.17 15.62 -8.14
C GLY A 119 -4.06 14.59 -8.82
N ILE A 120 -3.71 13.29 -8.74
CA ILE A 120 -4.47 12.22 -9.35
C ILE A 120 -4.80 11.15 -8.32
N TYR A 121 -6.02 10.62 -8.38
CA TYR A 121 -6.44 9.47 -7.61
C TYR A 121 -6.12 8.19 -8.40
N LEU A 122 -5.30 7.30 -7.87
CA LEU A 122 -5.03 6.04 -8.55
C LEU A 122 -6.19 5.06 -8.30
N GLN A 123 -6.88 4.59 -9.35
CA GLN A 123 -7.98 3.63 -9.23
C GLN A 123 -7.80 2.38 -10.11
N ALA A 124 -7.21 1.32 -9.57
CA ALA A 124 -7.27 0.03 -10.25
C ALA A 124 -8.61 -0.65 -9.90
N ILE A 125 -9.53 -0.74 -10.87
CA ILE A 125 -10.83 -1.40 -10.70
C ILE A 125 -10.71 -2.86 -11.11
N ASP A 126 -11.42 -3.71 -10.38
CA ASP A 126 -11.56 -5.14 -10.61
C ASP A 126 -12.71 -5.40 -11.59
N PRO A 127 -12.47 -6.11 -12.71
CA PRO A 127 -13.55 -6.70 -13.47
C PRO A 127 -14.26 -7.70 -12.56
N MET A 128 -15.57 -7.53 -12.36
CA MET A 128 -16.42 -8.17 -11.35
C MET A 128 -16.50 -9.71 -11.34
N ALA A 129 -15.54 -10.42 -11.94
CA ALA A 129 -15.53 -11.87 -12.04
C ALA A 129 -14.80 -12.53 -10.84
N GLU A 130 -15.54 -13.37 -10.12
CA GLU A 130 -15.04 -14.17 -9.00
C GLU A 130 -13.84 -15.02 -9.42
N GLY A 131 -12.78 -15.03 -8.59
CA GLY A 131 -11.64 -15.95 -8.74
C GLY A 131 -10.49 -15.45 -9.61
N LEU A 132 -10.53 -14.21 -10.08
CA LEU A 132 -9.45 -13.62 -10.88
C LEU A 132 -8.48 -12.79 -10.02
N GLU A 133 -7.22 -12.79 -10.44
CA GLU A 133 -6.14 -12.01 -9.83
C GLU A 133 -6.32 -10.52 -10.13
N PRO A 134 -5.80 -9.61 -9.28
CA PRO A 134 -5.78 -8.18 -9.57
C PRO A 134 -5.16 -7.88 -10.95
N GLY A 135 -5.82 -7.02 -11.73
CA GLY A 135 -5.36 -6.63 -13.07
C GLY A 135 -4.14 -5.69 -13.08
N CYS A 136 -3.69 -5.22 -11.91
CA CYS A 136 -2.57 -4.29 -11.78
C CYS A 136 -1.47 -4.87 -10.89
N ASN A 137 -0.24 -4.88 -11.41
CA ASN A 137 0.96 -5.21 -10.66
C ASN A 137 1.87 -3.98 -10.57
N ILE A 138 2.35 -3.67 -9.36
CA ILE A 138 3.25 -2.55 -9.09
C ILE A 138 4.50 -3.09 -8.39
N ASP A 139 5.67 -2.93 -9.01
CA ASP A 139 6.96 -3.31 -8.43
C ASP A 139 7.84 -2.08 -8.18
N VAL A 140 8.33 -1.93 -6.95
CA VAL A 140 9.01 -0.72 -6.47
C VAL A 140 10.36 -1.06 -5.85
N ASP A 141 11.43 -0.84 -6.62
CA ASP A 141 12.83 -0.81 -6.17
C ASP A 141 13.36 0.61 -5.96
N GLY A 142 12.73 1.60 -6.62
CA GLY A 142 13.03 3.03 -6.53
C GLY A 142 12.06 3.80 -5.64
N HIS A 143 11.65 5.00 -6.07
CA HIS A 143 10.69 5.82 -5.33
C HIS A 143 9.36 5.92 -6.07
N PHE A 144 8.29 5.39 -5.48
CA PHE A 144 6.92 5.53 -5.95
C PHE A 144 6.15 6.46 -5.02
N GLN A 145 5.59 7.54 -5.55
CA GLN A 145 4.87 8.54 -4.75
C GLN A 145 3.50 8.88 -5.35
N MET A 146 2.51 9.05 -4.47
CA MET A 146 1.17 9.56 -4.79
C MET A 146 0.81 10.71 -3.84
N SER A 147 0.16 11.77 -4.32
CA SER A 147 -0.12 12.99 -3.54
C SER A 147 -1.60 13.37 -3.37
N ASN A 148 -2.55 12.53 -3.78
CA ASN A 148 -3.99 12.80 -3.65
C ASN A 148 -4.78 11.62 -3.05
N GLY A 149 -4.11 10.64 -2.46
CA GLY A 149 -4.71 9.37 -2.05
C GLY A 149 -4.84 8.34 -3.19
N CYS A 150 -5.44 7.20 -2.90
CA CYS A 150 -5.65 6.13 -3.90
C CYS A 150 -6.73 5.12 -3.50
N SER A 151 -7.29 4.42 -4.49
CA SER A 151 -8.03 3.16 -4.36
C SER A 151 -7.37 2.08 -5.22
N LEU A 152 -6.71 1.11 -4.61
CA LEU A 152 -5.92 0.13 -5.34
C LEU A 152 -6.54 -1.25 -5.21
N ILE A 153 -6.94 -1.84 -6.34
CA ILE A 153 -7.04 -3.30 -6.49
C ILE A 153 -5.81 -3.79 -7.25
N ALA A 154 -4.76 -4.15 -6.50
CA ALA A 154 -3.46 -4.41 -7.09
C ALA A 154 -2.61 -5.40 -6.27
N ASN A 155 -1.65 -6.02 -6.95
CA ASN A 155 -0.50 -6.61 -6.30
C ASN A 155 0.63 -5.59 -6.29
N VAL A 156 1.06 -5.18 -5.10
CA VAL A 156 2.11 -4.20 -4.90
C VAL A 156 3.27 -4.86 -4.17
N THR A 157 4.47 -4.77 -4.75
CA THR A 157 5.69 -5.25 -4.11
C THR A 157 6.67 -4.09 -3.97
N VAL A 158 7.17 -3.88 -2.75
CA VAL A 158 8.22 -2.90 -2.44
C VAL A 158 9.45 -3.66 -1.98
N ASN A 159 10.50 -3.67 -2.80
CA ASN A 159 11.67 -4.51 -2.64
C ASN A 159 12.93 -3.67 -2.38
N ASN A 160 14.01 -4.31 -1.93
CA ASN A 160 15.35 -3.72 -1.85
C ASN A 160 15.41 -2.41 -1.03
N ASN A 161 15.62 -1.27 -1.71
CA ASN A 161 15.65 0.08 -1.14
C ASN A 161 14.44 0.91 -1.59
N GLY A 162 13.40 0.23 -2.06
CA GLY A 162 12.17 0.81 -2.55
C GLY A 162 11.44 1.60 -1.48
N ILE A 163 10.91 2.75 -1.89
CA ILE A 163 10.08 3.61 -1.07
C ILE A 163 8.74 3.80 -1.78
N MET A 164 7.66 3.44 -1.10
CA MET A 164 6.30 3.79 -1.52
C MET A 164 5.71 4.83 -0.55
N SER A 165 5.28 5.97 -1.07
CA SER A 165 4.68 7.06 -0.28
C SER A 165 3.32 7.46 -0.84
N ILE A 166 2.29 7.36 -0.01
CA ILE A 166 0.91 7.74 -0.30
C ILE A 166 0.57 8.89 0.64
N LEU A 167 0.44 10.07 0.07
CA LEU A 167 0.07 11.28 0.79
C LEU A 167 -1.24 11.77 0.19
N GLY A 168 -2.21 12.16 1.01
CA GLY A 168 -3.44 12.76 0.49
C GLY A 168 -4.65 12.52 1.37
N GLN A 169 -5.82 12.41 0.75
CA GLN A 169 -7.08 12.39 1.51
C GLN A 169 -7.43 11.00 2.02
N SER A 170 -7.31 9.97 1.19
CA SER A 170 -7.72 8.60 1.54
C SER A 170 -6.76 7.53 1.03
N PHE A 171 -6.78 6.38 1.69
CA PHE A 171 -6.07 5.17 1.27
C PHE A 171 -7.04 3.99 1.28
N ASP A 172 -7.46 3.53 0.12
CA ASP A 172 -8.33 2.38 -0.02
C ASP A 172 -7.57 1.25 -0.72
N PHE A 173 -7.35 0.15 -0.01
CA PHE A 173 -6.75 -1.07 -0.56
C PHE A 173 -7.88 -2.07 -0.76
N GLY A 174 -8.35 -2.17 -2.01
CA GLY A 174 -9.58 -2.84 -2.39
C GLY A 174 -9.50 -4.36 -2.31
N ASP A 175 -10.64 -5.04 -2.47
CA ASP A 175 -10.81 -6.48 -2.21
C ASP A 175 -9.78 -7.32 -2.97
N ARG A 176 -9.27 -8.39 -2.33
CA ARG A 176 -8.26 -9.31 -2.89
C ARG A 176 -6.92 -8.65 -3.27
N SER A 177 -6.60 -7.48 -2.74
CA SER A 177 -5.31 -6.84 -2.98
C SER A 177 -4.19 -7.40 -2.12
N SER A 178 -2.96 -7.34 -2.63
CA SER A 178 -1.78 -7.79 -1.90
C SER A 178 -0.70 -6.71 -1.90
N LEU A 179 -0.23 -6.30 -0.73
CA LEU A 179 0.95 -5.44 -0.56
C LEU A 179 2.02 -6.21 0.18
N VAL A 180 3.20 -6.36 -0.43
CA VAL A 180 4.37 -6.96 0.23
C VAL A 180 5.50 -5.94 0.27
N VAL A 181 5.94 -5.59 1.48
CA VAL A 181 7.06 -4.69 1.73
C VAL A 181 8.21 -5.49 2.33
N SER A 182 9.24 -5.74 1.55
CA SER A 182 10.41 -6.53 1.92
C SER A 182 11.72 -5.73 1.95
N SER A 183 11.63 -4.40 1.84
CA SER A 183 12.79 -3.50 1.74
C SER A 183 13.47 -3.17 3.07
N GLU A 184 14.72 -2.75 3.01
CA GLU A 184 15.41 -2.12 4.15
C GLU A 184 15.12 -0.61 4.16
N PRO A 185 14.92 0.02 5.33
CA PRO A 185 14.73 1.45 5.41
C PRO A 185 15.98 2.18 4.92
N VAL A 186 15.78 3.07 3.95
CA VAL A 186 16.88 3.88 3.41
C VAL A 186 17.16 5.04 4.37
N GLY A 187 18.12 4.85 5.26
CA GLY A 187 18.53 5.87 6.23
C GLY A 187 17.45 6.16 7.28
N SER A 188 17.03 7.42 7.40
CA SER A 188 15.97 7.83 8.35
C SER A 188 14.55 7.75 7.77
N LYS A 189 14.38 7.14 6.59
CA LYS A 189 13.11 7.13 5.85
C LYS A 189 12.39 5.79 5.98
N PHE A 190 11.10 5.81 5.73
CA PHE A 190 10.24 4.63 5.67
C PHE A 190 10.34 3.94 4.30
N SER A 191 10.19 2.62 4.31
CA SER A 191 9.98 1.77 3.13
C SER A 191 8.58 1.94 2.54
N PHE A 192 7.60 2.09 3.43
CA PHE A 192 6.21 2.38 3.08
C PHE A 192 5.67 3.45 4.02
N ALA A 193 5.04 4.48 3.45
CA ALA A 193 4.34 5.50 4.21
C ALA A 193 2.99 5.79 3.55
N ALA A 194 1.90 5.53 4.25
CA ALA A 194 0.58 6.04 3.90
C ALA A 194 0.16 7.03 4.98
N ILE A 195 0.13 8.33 4.64
CA ILE A 195 -0.25 9.42 5.54
C ILE A 195 -1.43 10.12 4.90
N VAL A 196 -2.62 9.86 5.42
CA VAL A 196 -3.88 10.32 4.84
C VAL A 196 -4.73 11.10 5.84
N ASP A 197 -5.42 12.14 5.36
CA ASP A 197 -6.22 13.04 6.20
C ASP A 197 -7.54 12.40 6.67
N GLU A 198 -8.05 11.43 5.91
CA GLU A 198 -9.32 10.76 6.17
C GLU A 198 -9.11 9.27 6.49
N ASP A 199 -9.95 8.41 5.91
CA ASP A 199 -10.02 6.99 6.24
C ASP A 199 -8.97 6.22 5.44
N ALA A 200 -8.31 5.30 6.14
CA ALA A 200 -7.61 4.18 5.52
C ALA A 200 -8.51 2.94 5.58
N LYS A 201 -8.81 2.33 4.44
CA LYS A 201 -9.65 1.15 4.31
C LYS A 201 -8.85 0.02 3.71
N ILE A 202 -8.83 -1.12 4.38
CA ILE A 202 -8.31 -2.37 3.85
C ILE A 202 -9.52 -3.29 3.70
N ALA A 203 -9.91 -3.52 2.45
CA ALA A 203 -11.10 -4.26 2.11
C ALA A 203 -10.94 -5.76 2.39
N SER A 204 -12.04 -6.49 2.19
CA SER A 204 -12.10 -7.94 2.38
C SER A 204 -10.96 -8.68 1.66
N ASN A 205 -10.57 -9.82 2.24
CA ASN A 205 -9.58 -10.76 1.68
C ASN A 205 -8.27 -10.12 1.21
N SER A 206 -7.95 -8.92 1.71
CA SER A 206 -6.77 -8.17 1.34
C SER A 206 -5.65 -8.48 2.32
N TYR A 207 -4.44 -8.48 1.80
CA TYR A 207 -3.26 -8.90 2.54
C TYR A 207 -2.17 -7.84 2.45
N MET A 208 -1.69 -7.37 3.59
CA MET A 208 -0.51 -6.50 3.68
C MET A 208 0.55 -7.19 4.51
N GLN A 209 1.75 -7.37 3.98
CA GLN A 209 2.86 -8.01 4.67
C GLN A 209 4.08 -7.09 4.71
N PHE A 210 4.64 -6.92 5.90
CA PHE A 210 5.87 -6.17 6.15
C PHE A 210 6.93 -7.14 6.67
N MET A 211 8.04 -7.29 5.97
CA MET A 211 9.08 -8.27 6.30
C MET A 211 10.49 -7.70 6.21
N GLY A 212 11.50 -8.53 6.51
CA GLY A 212 12.90 -8.12 6.50
C GLY A 212 13.21 -7.12 7.61
N SER A 213 13.81 -5.99 7.24
CA SER A 213 14.12 -4.88 8.16
C SER A 213 13.24 -3.66 7.91
N SER A 214 12.15 -3.80 7.16
CA SER A 214 11.31 -2.67 6.72
C SER A 214 10.81 -1.82 7.89
N ASN A 215 10.77 -0.50 7.67
CA ASN A 215 10.16 0.45 8.60
C ASN A 215 9.04 1.16 7.88
N SER A 216 7.82 1.01 8.39
CA SER A 216 6.61 1.43 7.70
C SER A 216 5.68 2.22 8.61
N VAL A 217 4.92 3.14 8.02
CA VAL A 217 3.93 3.94 8.73
C VAL A 217 2.60 3.98 7.97
N LEU A 218 1.51 3.83 8.70
CA LEU A 218 0.13 4.06 8.25
C LEU A 218 -0.52 5.04 9.22
N GLU A 219 -0.64 6.30 8.79
CA GLU A 219 -1.27 7.39 9.54
C GLU A 219 -2.57 7.80 8.86
N CYS A 220 -3.67 7.80 9.61
CA CYS A 220 -5.01 8.08 9.11
C CYS A 220 -5.91 8.63 10.22
N ARG A 221 -7.07 9.18 9.85
CA ARG A 221 -8.13 9.52 10.81
C ARG A 221 -8.76 8.26 11.37
N ASP A 222 -9.28 7.40 10.49
CA ASP A 222 -9.93 6.15 10.84
C ASP A 222 -9.28 5.00 10.05
N LEU A 223 -8.92 3.90 10.73
CA LEU A 223 -8.50 2.66 10.07
C LEU A 223 -9.64 1.64 10.10
N VAL A 224 -10.04 1.15 8.94
CA VAL A 224 -11.08 0.13 8.79
C VAL A 224 -10.50 -1.09 8.08
N LEU A 225 -10.48 -2.22 8.79
CA LEU A 225 -10.19 -3.54 8.22
C LEU A 225 -11.51 -4.32 8.12
N SER A 226 -11.80 -4.86 6.95
CA SER A 226 -13.04 -5.58 6.69
C SER A 226 -12.78 -6.99 6.18
N GLY A 227 -13.70 -7.92 6.47
CA GLY A 227 -13.86 -9.18 5.76
C GLY A 227 -12.59 -10.03 5.59
N ASN A 228 -11.98 -10.47 6.69
CA ASN A 228 -10.75 -11.28 6.67
C ASN A 228 -9.52 -10.54 6.10
N ALA A 229 -9.51 -9.21 6.14
CA ALA A 229 -8.28 -8.46 5.89
C ALA A 229 -7.19 -8.86 6.90
N VAL A 230 -5.97 -8.98 6.43
CA VAL A 230 -4.81 -9.36 7.24
C VAL A 230 -3.68 -8.37 7.03
N ILE A 231 -3.18 -7.81 8.13
CA ILE A 231 -1.93 -7.07 8.17
C ILE A 231 -0.92 -7.92 8.94
N GLU A 232 0.18 -8.30 8.29
CA GLU A 232 1.22 -9.14 8.87
C GLU A 232 2.55 -8.39 9.00
N VAL A 233 3.17 -8.46 10.18
CA VAL A 233 4.50 -7.90 10.45
C VAL A 233 5.43 -9.05 10.82
N CYS A 234 6.46 -9.26 10.00
CA CYS A 234 7.37 -10.40 10.02
C CYS A 234 8.80 -10.01 10.38
N ASP A 235 9.59 -11.00 10.80
CA ASP A 235 11.05 -10.94 10.97
C ASP A 235 11.53 -9.81 11.89
N ASN A 236 12.15 -8.76 11.34
CA ASN A 236 12.62 -7.58 12.06
C ASN A 236 11.89 -6.32 11.57
N ALA A 237 10.78 -6.48 10.85
CA ALA A 237 10.00 -5.37 10.33
C ALA A 237 9.32 -4.59 11.46
N ARG A 238 9.09 -3.31 11.21
CA ARG A 238 8.35 -2.42 12.10
C ARG A 238 7.25 -1.72 11.32
N LEU A 239 6.02 -1.83 11.84
CA LEU A 239 4.87 -1.08 11.36
C LEU A 239 4.36 -0.17 12.48
N GLU A 240 4.25 1.12 12.19
CA GLU A 240 3.58 2.10 13.05
C GLU A 240 2.23 2.50 12.44
N VAL A 241 1.15 2.20 13.15
CA VAL A 241 -0.21 2.59 12.80
C VAL A 241 -0.64 3.74 13.72
N VAL A 242 -0.98 4.88 13.13
CA VAL A 242 -1.51 6.06 13.83
C VAL A 242 -2.92 6.31 13.34
N ALA A 243 -3.91 5.88 14.12
CA ALA A 243 -5.32 6.09 13.80
C ALA A 243 -5.88 7.12 14.80
N HIS A 244 -6.04 8.36 14.35
CA HIS A 244 -6.33 9.50 15.24
C HIS A 244 -7.70 9.43 15.92
N LYS A 245 -8.67 8.73 15.31
CA LYS A 245 -10.05 8.67 15.77
C LYS A 245 -10.53 7.25 16.09
N SER A 246 -10.41 6.31 15.16
CA SER A 246 -10.83 4.93 15.41
C SER A 246 -10.06 3.88 14.61
N LEU A 247 -9.98 2.67 15.18
CA LEU A 247 -9.56 1.46 14.50
C LEU A 247 -10.71 0.46 14.60
N LYS A 248 -11.18 -0.03 13.46
CA LYS A 248 -12.24 -1.05 13.34
C LYS A 248 -11.67 -2.24 12.60
N ALA A 249 -11.87 -3.44 13.14
CA ALA A 249 -11.35 -4.67 12.55
C ALA A 249 -12.41 -5.77 12.60
N GLU A 250 -13.23 -5.84 11.56
CA GLU A 250 -14.33 -6.82 11.47
C GLU A 250 -13.80 -8.13 10.87
N ASN A 251 -13.72 -9.19 11.68
CA ASN A 251 -13.12 -10.48 11.30
C ASN A 251 -11.75 -10.32 10.64
N SER A 252 -10.95 -9.38 11.10
CA SER A 252 -9.67 -9.00 10.49
C SER A 252 -8.56 -9.06 11.52
N TYR A 253 -7.33 -9.29 11.05
CA TYR A 253 -6.23 -9.71 11.92
C TYR A 253 -4.97 -8.87 11.70
N PHE A 254 -4.32 -8.52 12.80
CA PHE A 254 -2.92 -8.17 12.83
C PHE A 254 -2.14 -9.41 13.22
N ASN A 255 -1.36 -9.95 12.30
CA ASN A 255 -0.45 -11.04 12.54
C ASN A 255 0.95 -10.49 12.85
N ILE A 256 1.57 -10.99 13.92
CA ILE A 256 2.94 -10.61 14.27
C ILE A 256 3.77 -11.88 14.43
N ARG A 257 4.84 -11.99 13.63
CA ARG A 257 5.69 -13.17 13.56
C ARG A 257 7.15 -12.77 13.51
N GLY A 258 8.02 -13.61 14.08
CA GLY A 258 9.45 -13.54 13.83
C GLY A 258 10.26 -13.01 14.99
N LYS A 259 11.55 -12.75 14.73
CA LYS A 259 12.55 -12.58 15.79
C LYS A 259 12.42 -11.26 16.53
N SER A 260 12.01 -10.18 15.86
CA SER A 260 11.97 -8.84 16.44
C SER A 260 10.91 -7.95 15.78
N ALA A 261 9.86 -8.55 15.20
CA ALA A 261 8.78 -7.82 14.57
C ALA A 261 8.08 -6.91 15.59
N GLU A 262 7.81 -5.67 15.18
CA GLU A 262 7.18 -4.67 16.03
C GLU A 262 5.96 -4.06 15.34
N LEU A 263 4.79 -4.27 15.94
CA LEU A 263 3.58 -3.52 15.61
C LEU A 263 3.38 -2.46 16.68
N LYS A 264 3.41 -1.19 16.29
CA LYS A 264 3.08 -0.07 17.19
C LYS A 264 1.78 0.56 16.73
N ILE A 265 0.81 0.69 17.63
CA ILE A 265 -0.47 1.33 17.35
C ILE A 265 -0.70 2.48 18.32
N THR A 266 -0.95 3.67 17.79
CA THR A 266 -1.25 4.88 18.57
C THR A 266 -2.67 5.36 18.27
N TYR A 267 -3.58 5.22 19.24
CA TYR A 267 -5.03 5.46 19.02
C TYR A 267 -5.87 5.40 20.30
N ALA A 268 -7.18 5.69 20.16
CA ALA A 268 -8.24 5.29 21.08
C ALA A 268 -8.93 4.03 20.55
N MET A 269 -8.76 2.89 21.23
CA MET A 269 -9.48 1.65 20.90
C MET A 269 -10.94 1.77 21.29
N ASN A 270 -11.86 1.79 20.33
CA ASN A 270 -13.26 1.52 20.66
C ASN A 270 -13.50 0.00 20.68
N PHE A 271 -12.88 -0.70 21.62
CA PHE A 271 -13.26 -2.07 21.92
C PHE A 271 -14.63 -2.07 22.58
N ASN A 272 -15.55 -2.87 22.05
CA ASN A 272 -16.86 -3.09 22.64
C ASN A 272 -16.96 -4.56 23.06
N GLU A 273 -17.39 -4.81 24.30
CA GLU A 273 -17.60 -6.15 24.85
C GLU A 273 -18.56 -7.01 24.01
N ASN A 274 -19.43 -6.36 23.22
CA ASN A 274 -20.45 -7.03 22.42
C ASN A 274 -20.02 -7.38 21.00
N ASP A 275 -18.88 -6.88 20.53
CA ASP A 275 -18.55 -6.97 19.10
C ASP A 275 -17.96 -8.33 18.69
N GLY A 276 -17.85 -9.28 19.63
CA GLY A 276 -17.47 -10.66 19.30
C GLY A 276 -16.06 -10.82 18.71
N TYR A 277 -15.20 -9.79 18.84
CA TYR A 277 -13.85 -9.81 18.30
C TYR A 277 -13.02 -10.93 18.96
N ASN A 278 -12.65 -11.93 18.16
CA ASN A 278 -11.71 -12.97 18.55
C ASN A 278 -10.43 -12.81 17.72
N GLY A 279 -9.31 -12.57 18.38
CA GLY A 279 -7.97 -12.70 17.82
C GLY A 279 -7.46 -11.54 16.97
N ILE A 280 -7.98 -10.31 17.13
CA ILE A 280 -7.49 -9.13 16.38
C ILE A 280 -5.96 -9.07 16.37
N PHE A 281 -5.32 -9.37 17.50
CA PHE A 281 -3.87 -9.47 17.60
C PHE A 281 -3.45 -10.93 17.71
N ASN A 282 -2.83 -11.45 16.66
CA ASN A 282 -2.39 -12.83 16.60
C ASN A 282 -0.87 -12.91 16.54
N PHE A 283 -0.27 -13.52 17.55
CA PHE A 283 1.15 -13.85 17.54
C PHE A 283 1.34 -15.21 16.89
N ILE A 284 2.15 -15.27 15.83
CA ILE A 284 2.47 -16.52 15.16
C ILE A 284 3.87 -16.96 15.60
N ARG A 285 3.95 -18.12 16.26
CA ARG A 285 5.23 -18.69 16.68
C ARG A 285 5.95 -19.27 15.48
N ASP A 286 7.26 -19.08 15.45
CA ASP A 286 8.12 -19.84 14.53
C ASP A 286 8.26 -21.26 15.09
N GLU A 287 7.67 -22.25 14.43
CA GLU A 287 7.76 -23.66 14.83
C GLU A 287 9.21 -24.16 14.95
N ASN A 288 10.12 -23.62 14.14
CA ASN A 288 11.52 -24.02 14.15
C ASN A 288 12.29 -23.35 15.28
N HIS A 289 11.85 -22.16 15.71
CA HIS A 289 12.53 -21.33 16.69
C HIS A 289 11.57 -20.64 17.68
N PRO A 290 10.78 -21.42 18.45
CA PRO A 290 9.72 -20.85 19.29
C PRO A 290 10.25 -19.94 20.41
N LYS A 291 11.50 -20.11 20.81
CA LYS A 291 12.18 -19.29 21.83
C LYS A 291 12.76 -17.99 21.28
N ASP A 292 12.84 -17.85 19.96
CA ASP A 292 13.42 -16.67 19.31
C ASP A 292 12.36 -15.62 18.98
N ASN A 293 11.08 -15.91 19.20
CA ASN A 293 10.02 -14.94 19.01
C ASN A 293 10.14 -13.84 20.08
N LYS A 294 10.64 -12.67 19.69
CA LYS A 294 10.63 -11.45 20.53
C LYS A 294 9.72 -10.39 19.92
N SER A 295 8.76 -10.84 19.13
CA SER A 295 7.74 -9.98 18.56
C SER A 295 7.00 -9.25 19.67
N LYS A 296 6.63 -8.00 19.39
CA LYS A 296 5.91 -7.19 20.38
C LYS A 296 4.87 -6.30 19.72
N ILE A 297 3.81 -6.06 20.47
CA ILE A 297 2.80 -5.06 20.14
C ILE A 297 2.90 -3.95 21.16
N VAL A 298 3.05 -2.71 20.68
CA VAL A 298 3.07 -1.51 21.52
C VAL A 298 1.79 -0.73 21.25
N LEU A 299 0.95 -0.60 22.28
CA LEU A 299 -0.31 0.11 22.21
C LEU A 299 -0.19 1.39 23.05
N ASN A 300 -0.36 2.54 22.42
CA ASN A 300 -0.30 3.85 23.10
C ASN A 300 -1.72 4.39 23.33
N SER A 301 -1.87 5.20 24.38
CA SER A 301 -3.11 5.90 24.74
C SER A 301 -4.27 4.98 25.17
N VAL A 302 -3.94 3.82 25.75
CA VAL A 302 -4.93 2.79 26.10
C VAL A 302 -5.62 3.10 27.44
N SER A 303 -6.96 3.05 27.44
CA SER A 303 -7.76 3.26 28.65
C SER A 303 -7.68 2.08 29.64
N ASP A 304 -8.10 2.30 30.89
CA ASP A 304 -8.18 1.21 31.89
C ASP A 304 -9.14 0.10 31.46
N MET A 305 -10.21 0.45 30.76
CA MET A 305 -11.21 -0.48 30.24
C MET A 305 -10.61 -1.33 29.12
N GLU A 306 -9.98 -0.70 28.13
CA GLU A 306 -9.30 -1.41 27.03
C GLU A 306 -8.18 -2.32 27.54
N TYR A 307 -7.41 -1.85 28.53
CA TYR A 307 -6.43 -2.69 29.22
C TYR A 307 -7.05 -3.94 29.85
N ALA A 308 -8.21 -3.80 30.51
CA ALA A 308 -8.92 -4.93 31.08
C ALA A 308 -9.46 -5.89 30.01
N LEU A 309 -9.94 -5.35 28.89
CA LEU A 309 -10.41 -6.13 27.75
C LEU A 309 -9.28 -6.91 27.08
N LEU A 310 -8.08 -6.34 26.94
CA LEU A 310 -6.91 -7.05 26.42
C LEU A 310 -6.46 -8.22 27.31
N MET A 311 -6.67 -8.13 28.63
CA MET A 311 -6.29 -9.21 29.57
C MET A 311 -7.33 -10.32 29.68
N LYS A 312 -8.62 -10.00 29.52
CA LYS A 312 -9.73 -10.93 29.82
C LYS A 312 -10.53 -11.34 28.59
N GLY A 313 -10.51 -10.52 27.54
CA GLY A 313 -11.21 -10.78 26.29
C GLY A 313 -10.38 -11.64 25.36
N ASN A 314 -11.01 -12.08 24.28
CA ASN A 314 -10.40 -12.94 23.28
C ASN A 314 -9.63 -12.13 22.22
N TYR A 315 -9.17 -10.92 22.53
CA TYR A 315 -8.53 -10.01 21.56
C TYR A 315 -7.13 -10.46 21.12
N VAL A 316 -6.47 -11.25 21.95
CA VAL A 316 -5.11 -11.76 21.70
C VAL A 316 -5.18 -13.25 21.46
N THR A 317 -4.58 -13.70 20.36
CA THR A 317 -4.40 -15.12 20.03
C THR A 317 -2.92 -15.45 19.84
N VAL A 318 -2.59 -16.72 20.02
CA VAL A 318 -1.29 -17.30 19.66
C VAL A 318 -1.54 -18.48 18.74
N ASP A 319 -1.00 -18.43 17.53
CA ASP A 319 -1.24 -19.42 16.47
C ASP A 319 -2.75 -19.65 16.17
N GLY A 320 -3.55 -18.59 16.30
CA GLY A 320 -5.01 -18.64 16.09
C GLY A 320 -5.83 -19.10 17.30
N ASP A 321 -5.20 -19.64 18.35
CA ASP A 321 -5.88 -20.03 19.59
C ASP A 321 -5.95 -18.85 20.57
N VAL A 322 -7.05 -18.75 21.35
CA VAL A 322 -7.21 -17.69 22.36
C VAL A 322 -6.08 -17.77 23.40
N ALA A 323 -5.35 -16.67 23.56
CA ALA A 323 -4.18 -16.60 24.43
C ALA A 323 -4.56 -16.40 25.91
N VAL A 324 -3.87 -17.09 26.81
CA VAL A 324 -4.05 -16.95 28.27
C VAL A 324 -3.02 -15.98 28.83
N TYR A 325 -3.48 -14.85 29.37
CA TYR A 325 -2.62 -13.86 30.03
C TYR A 325 -1.79 -14.47 31.17
N GLY A 326 -0.49 -14.19 31.17
CA GLY A 326 0.49 -14.71 32.13
C GLY A 326 1.05 -16.09 31.78
N THR A 327 0.44 -16.81 30.83
CA THR A 327 0.91 -18.09 30.32
C THR A 327 1.46 -17.93 28.91
N ASP A 328 0.61 -17.49 27.97
CA ASP A 328 0.93 -17.40 26.55
C ASP A 328 1.46 -16.01 26.16
N PHE A 329 1.11 -14.97 26.92
CA PHE A 329 1.62 -13.63 26.72
C PHE A 329 1.72 -12.86 28.03
N THR A 330 2.57 -11.83 28.06
CA THR A 330 2.67 -10.89 29.16
C THR A 330 2.40 -9.46 28.69
N LEU A 331 1.96 -8.63 29.62
CA LEU A 331 1.65 -7.22 29.36
C LEU A 331 2.41 -6.34 30.35
N LYS A 332 3.20 -5.40 29.82
CA LYS A 332 3.86 -4.35 30.61
C LYS A 332 3.15 -3.03 30.41
N ARG A 333 2.66 -2.44 31.50
CA ARG A 333 1.95 -1.15 31.46
C ARG A 333 2.79 -0.02 32.05
N ASN A 334 3.06 1.01 31.26
CA ASN A 334 3.59 2.28 31.74
C ASN A 334 2.45 3.29 31.91
N LYS A 335 1.93 3.40 33.13
CA LYS A 335 0.82 4.31 33.45
C LYS A 335 1.14 5.79 33.18
N SER A 336 2.40 6.21 33.36
CA SER A 336 2.79 7.61 33.16
C SER A 336 2.72 8.06 31.70
N GLN A 337 2.79 7.11 30.76
CA GLN A 337 2.78 7.36 29.32
C GLN A 337 1.54 6.78 28.63
N ALA A 338 0.63 6.14 29.39
CA ALA A 338 -0.48 5.35 28.84
C ALA A 338 -0.05 4.33 27.77
N ILE A 339 1.13 3.71 27.95
CA ILE A 339 1.70 2.73 27.04
C ILE A 339 1.50 1.32 27.59
N ILE A 340 1.11 0.41 26.71
CA ILE A 340 1.04 -1.02 26.93
C ILE A 340 1.97 -1.72 25.95
N THR A 341 2.72 -2.70 26.42
CA THR A 341 3.52 -3.58 25.57
C THR A 341 3.10 -5.02 25.81
N LEU A 342 2.64 -5.69 24.76
CA LEU A 342 2.36 -7.13 24.73
C LEU A 342 3.56 -7.86 24.15
N VAL A 343 3.96 -8.96 24.79
CA VAL A 343 5.02 -9.86 24.34
C VAL A 343 4.61 -11.31 24.60
N VAL A 344 4.94 -12.19 23.67
CA VAL A 344 4.79 -13.65 23.78
C VAL A 344 6.13 -14.28 24.15
#